data_AF-F5RCN6-F1
#
_entry.id   AF-F5RCN6-F1
#
_cell.length_a   1.000
_cell.length_b   1.000
_cell.length_c   1.000
_cell.angle_alpha   90.00
_cell.angle_beta   90.00
_cell.angle_gamma   90.00
#
_symmetry.space_group_name_H-M   'P 1'
#
loop_
_entity.id
_entity.type
_entity.pdbx_description
1 polymer ?
#
loop_
_entity_poly.entity_id
_entity_poly.type
_entity_poly.pdbx_seq_one_letter_code
_entity_poly.pdbx_strand_id
1 'polypeptide(L)'
;MERSEDAAEAGLSNRWPEILVALFLLAVGVIVVSDSMRIGTGWEEGEGPQAGYFPFYIGCILLVSSGWILIGALARISKPQPQFASWVELKSVMQMLVPLSIYIVAVVYLGLYVSSFVLIAYFMKVHGKFGVIGTVLTSVGVPLAAFMLFERWFLVPLPKGPIEQMLGL
;
A
#
# COMPACT_ATOMS: atom_id res chain seq x y z
N MET A 1 19.88 35.76 -24.28
CA MET A 1 19.49 35.94 -22.86
C MET A 1 19.51 34.55 -22.26
N GLU A 2 20.73 34.05 -22.02
CA GLU A 2 20.98 32.77 -21.36
C GLU A 2 21.08 32.99 -19.84
N ARG A 3 20.83 31.94 -19.07
CA ARG A 3 20.97 31.78 -17.61
C ARG A 3 19.74 32.12 -16.77
N SER A 4 18.82 31.16 -16.72
CA SER A 4 18.50 30.51 -15.44
C SER A 4 18.64 29.02 -15.68
N GLU A 5 19.84 28.48 -15.42
CA GLU A 5 20.00 27.06 -15.11
C GLU A 5 18.94 26.75 -14.05
N ASP A 6 17.96 25.94 -14.41
CA ASP A 6 17.03 25.33 -13.48
C ASP A 6 17.87 24.84 -12.32
N ALA A 7 17.70 25.46 -11.15
CA ALA A 7 18.28 24.98 -9.93
C ALA A 7 17.74 23.56 -9.78
N ALA A 8 18.52 22.56 -10.19
CA ALA A 8 18.17 21.17 -10.11
C ALA A 8 17.66 20.96 -8.68
N GLU A 9 16.35 20.79 -8.53
CA GLU A 9 15.74 20.68 -7.21
C GLU A 9 16.50 19.57 -6.49
N ALA A 10 17.04 19.90 -5.32
CA ALA A 10 17.76 18.89 -4.54
C ALA A 10 16.86 17.65 -4.40
N GLY A 11 17.46 16.46 -4.49
CA GLY A 11 16.71 15.21 -4.53
C GLY A 11 17.56 14.06 -4.05
N LEU A 12 16.94 12.91 -3.80
CA LEU A 12 17.67 11.73 -3.34
C LEU A 12 18.41 11.10 -4.53
N SER A 13 19.68 10.74 -4.36
CA SER A 13 20.43 10.02 -5.39
C SER A 13 19.92 8.58 -5.54
N ASN A 14 19.77 8.10 -6.78
CA ASN A 14 19.23 6.76 -7.10
C ASN A 14 20.09 5.57 -6.63
N ARG A 15 21.33 5.79 -6.20
CA ARG A 15 22.28 4.70 -5.93
C ARG A 15 21.84 3.77 -4.81
N TRP A 16 21.34 4.31 -3.70
CA TRP A 16 20.99 3.52 -2.52
C TRP A 16 19.52 3.07 -2.48
N PRO A 17 18.53 3.90 -2.86
CA PRO A 17 17.13 3.49 -2.82
C PRO A 17 16.82 2.30 -3.72
N GLU A 18 17.29 2.30 -4.97
CA GLU A 18 17.01 1.20 -5.93
C GLU A 18 17.56 -0.13 -5.41
N ILE A 19 18.78 -0.14 -4.86
CA ILE A 19 19.42 -1.33 -4.28
C ILE A 19 18.66 -1.79 -3.02
N LEU A 20 18.33 -0.87 -2.11
CA LEU A 20 17.65 -1.20 -0.86
C LEU A 20 16.25 -1.78 -1.12
N VAL A 21 15.48 -1.15 -2.00
CA VAL A 21 14.14 -1.64 -2.37
C VAL A 21 14.24 -2.98 -3.10
N ALA A 22 15.17 -3.14 -4.04
CA ALA A 22 15.36 -4.41 -4.72
C ALA A 22 15.73 -5.53 -3.74
N LEU A 23 16.63 -5.27 -2.78
CA LEU A 23 17.01 -6.24 -1.76
C LEU A 23 15.84 -6.58 -0.82
N PHE A 24 15.06 -5.57 -0.42
CA PHE A 24 13.85 -5.77 0.38
C PHE A 24 12.83 -6.65 -0.34
N LEU A 25 12.55 -6.37 -1.62
CA LEU A 25 11.62 -7.17 -2.42
C LEU A 25 12.14 -8.58 -2.68
N LEU A 26 13.45 -8.76 -2.83
CA LEU A 26 14.10 -10.07 -2.88
C LEU A 26 13.83 -10.86 -1.60
N ALA A 27 14.05 -10.25 -0.43
CA ALA A 27 13.79 -10.87 0.86
C ALA A 27 12.31 -11.26 1.03
N VAL A 28 11.38 -10.36 0.67
CA VAL A 28 9.94 -10.64 0.68
C VAL A 28 9.59 -11.79 -0.27
N GLY A 29 10.15 -11.79 -1.49
CA GLY A 29 9.95 -12.87 -2.45
C GLY A 29 10.43 -14.23 -1.93
N VAL A 30 11.58 -14.27 -1.26
CA VAL A 30 12.09 -15.51 -0.63
C VAL A 30 11.13 -15.99 0.45
N ILE A 31 10.64 -15.09 1.29
CA ILE A 31 9.68 -15.42 2.36
C ILE A 31 8.40 -15.99 1.74
N VAL A 32 7.83 -15.31 0.74
CA VAL A 32 6.58 -15.73 0.08
C VAL A 32 6.74 -17.11 -0.56
N VAL A 33 7.82 -17.35 -1.32
CA VAL A 33 8.06 -18.66 -1.95
C VAL A 33 8.22 -19.75 -0.89
N SER A 34 9.01 -19.49 0.15
CA SER A 34 9.27 -20.47 1.21
C SER A 34 8.00 -20.87 1.96
N ASP A 35 7.16 -19.88 2.30
CA ASP A 35 5.89 -20.13 2.99
C ASP A 35 4.86 -20.79 2.06
N SER A 36 4.84 -20.42 0.78
CA SER A 36 3.99 -21.06 -0.23
C SER A 36 4.33 -22.55 -0.38
N MET A 37 5.63 -22.90 -0.42
CA MET A 37 6.08 -24.29 -0.44
C MET A 37 5.68 -25.06 0.81
N ARG A 38 5.69 -24.39 1.97
CA ARG A 38 5.26 -24.98 3.25
C ARG A 38 3.77 -25.29 3.27
N ILE A 39 2.93 -24.41 2.72
CA ILE A 39 1.46 -24.54 2.73
C ILE A 39 0.95 -25.40 1.56
N GLY A 40 1.80 -25.68 0.57
CA GLY A 40 1.50 -26.57 -0.55
C GLY A 40 1.26 -25.79 -1.84
N THR A 41 2.03 -26.12 -2.88
CA THR A 41 1.98 -25.50 -4.21
C THR A 41 1.44 -26.46 -5.27
N GLY A 42 0.88 -27.59 -4.84
CA GLY A 42 0.38 -28.62 -5.73
C GLY A 42 -1.03 -28.33 -6.23
N TRP A 43 -1.52 -29.25 -7.05
CA TRP A 43 -2.92 -29.34 -7.40
C TRP A 43 -3.52 -30.53 -6.68
N GLU A 44 -4.59 -30.30 -5.91
CA GLU A 44 -5.26 -31.34 -5.15
C GLU A 44 -6.47 -31.88 -5.94
N GLU A 45 -6.56 -33.20 -6.04
CA GLU A 45 -7.61 -33.85 -6.79
C GLU A 45 -8.98 -33.61 -6.14
N GLY A 46 -9.90 -32.99 -6.89
CA GLY A 46 -11.25 -32.68 -6.40
C GLY A 46 -11.40 -31.36 -5.62
N GLU A 47 -10.30 -30.79 -5.12
CA GLU A 47 -10.32 -29.52 -4.37
C GLU A 47 -9.71 -28.33 -5.13
N GLY A 48 -8.83 -28.57 -6.12
CA GLY A 48 -8.24 -27.54 -6.97
C GLY A 48 -6.83 -27.10 -6.54
N PRO A 49 -6.39 -25.87 -6.89
CA PRO A 49 -5.05 -25.40 -6.55
C PRO A 49 -4.93 -25.20 -5.05
N GLN A 50 -3.85 -25.72 -4.46
CA GLN A 50 -3.56 -25.53 -3.04
C GLN A 50 -3.34 -24.04 -2.72
N ALA A 51 -3.49 -23.67 -1.45
CA ALA A 51 -3.41 -22.28 -1.02
C ALA A 51 -2.06 -21.61 -1.35
N GLY A 52 -0.96 -22.37 -1.39
CA GLY A 52 0.36 -21.87 -1.80
C GLY A 52 0.60 -21.83 -3.31
N TYR A 53 -0.26 -22.44 -4.14
CA TYR A 53 -0.08 -22.50 -5.59
C TYR A 53 0.05 -21.10 -6.21
N PHE A 54 -0.93 -20.22 -5.97
CA PHE A 54 -0.92 -18.87 -6.54
C PHE A 54 0.18 -17.98 -5.95
N PRO A 55 0.35 -17.87 -4.61
CA PRO A 55 1.41 -17.07 -4.02
C PRO A 55 2.82 -17.50 -4.44
N PHE A 56 3.05 -18.79 -4.72
CA PHE A 56 4.34 -19.29 -5.21
C PHE A 56 4.76 -18.65 -6.54
N TYR A 57 3.88 -18.64 -7.55
CA TYR A 57 4.21 -18.05 -8.86
C TYR A 57 4.43 -16.54 -8.76
N ILE A 58 3.62 -15.84 -7.96
CA ILE A 58 3.81 -14.42 -7.70
C ILE A 58 5.14 -14.16 -7.01
N GLY A 59 5.51 -14.98 -6.02
CA GLY A 59 6.81 -14.93 -5.34
C GLY A 59 7.98 -15.14 -6.30
N CYS A 60 7.89 -16.13 -7.19
CA CYS A 60 8.90 -16.40 -8.22
C CYS A 60 9.08 -15.22 -9.19
N ILE A 61 7.97 -14.65 -9.67
CA ILE A 61 8.01 -13.45 -10.53
C ILE A 61 8.66 -12.29 -9.78
N LEU A 62 8.28 -12.07 -8.51
CA LEU A 62 8.84 -11.02 -7.68
C LEU A 62 10.36 -11.20 -7.49
N LEU A 63 10.82 -12.42 -7.24
CA LEU A 63 12.26 -12.76 -7.13
C LEU A 63 13.02 -12.45 -8.41
N VAL A 64 12.49 -12.86 -9.57
CA VAL A 64 13.14 -12.63 -10.86
C VAL A 64 13.17 -11.13 -11.18
N SER A 65 12.06 -10.41 -11.01
CA SER A 65 11.99 -8.98 -11.28
C SER A 65 12.88 -8.17 -10.35
N SER A 66 12.84 -8.44 -9.04
CA SER A 66 13.69 -7.74 -8.06
C SER A 66 15.18 -8.08 -8.23
N GLY A 67 15.52 -9.33 -8.56
CA GLY A 67 16.87 -9.74 -8.92
C GLY A 67 17.39 -9.01 -10.17
N TRP A 68 16.56 -8.87 -11.21
CA TRP A 68 16.91 -8.11 -12.41
C TRP A 68 17.18 -6.63 -12.10
N ILE A 69 16.33 -6.00 -11.28
CA ILE A 69 16.52 -4.63 -10.81
C ILE A 69 17.82 -4.51 -10.03
N LEU A 70 18.10 -5.44 -9.10
CA LEU A 70 19.31 -5.42 -8.28
C LEU A 70 20.58 -5.53 -9.14
N ILE A 71 20.61 -6.47 -10.09
CA ILE A 71 21.75 -6.62 -11.02
C ILE A 71 21.93 -5.34 -11.84
N GLY A 72 20.84 -4.76 -12.36
CA GLY A 72 20.87 -3.50 -13.09
C GLY A 72 21.40 -2.33 -12.25
N ALA A 73 20.96 -2.24 -11.00
CA ALA A 73 21.39 -1.20 -10.05
C ALA A 73 22.88 -1.34 -9.70
N LEU A 74 23.34 -2.56 -9.43
CA LEU A 74 24.75 -2.87 -9.15
C LEU A 74 25.64 -2.60 -10.37
N ALA A 75 25.20 -2.96 -11.58
CA ALA A 75 25.95 -2.70 -12.82
C ALA A 75 26.10 -1.19 -13.12
N ARG A 76 25.21 -0.35 -12.59
CA ARG A 76 25.24 1.12 -12.76
C ARG A 76 25.83 1.86 -11.56
N ILE A 77 26.30 1.16 -10.52
CA ILE A 77 26.73 1.78 -9.25
C ILE A 77 27.86 2.81 -9.43
N SER A 78 28.77 2.55 -10.38
CA SER A 78 29.91 3.41 -10.69
C SER A 78 29.58 4.56 -11.65
N LYS A 79 28.37 4.61 -12.22
CA LYS A 79 27.96 5.66 -13.16
C LYS A 79 27.29 6.83 -12.41
N PRO A 80 27.42 8.08 -12.89
CA PRO A 80 26.56 9.17 -12.42
C PRO A 80 25.12 8.82 -12.80
N GLN A 81 24.25 8.75 -11.79
CA GLN A 81 22.85 8.36 -11.93
C GLN A 81 21.96 9.59 -11.77
N PRO A 82 20.84 9.67 -12.51
CA PRO A 82 19.85 10.71 -12.28
C PRO A 82 19.27 10.63 -10.85
N GLN A 83 18.62 11.71 -10.43
CA GLN A 83 17.88 11.76 -9.16
C GLN A 83 16.79 10.66 -9.13
N PHE A 84 16.65 10.00 -7.97
CA PHE A 84 15.62 8.98 -7.73
C PHE A 84 14.23 9.61 -7.66
N ALA A 85 14.12 10.63 -6.82
CA ALA A 85 12.92 11.40 -6.61
C ALA A 85 13.30 12.81 -6.14
N SER A 86 12.54 13.81 -6.57
CA SER A 86 12.64 15.16 -6.02
C SER A 86 12.03 15.23 -4.62
N TRP A 87 12.39 16.23 -3.82
CA TRP A 87 11.72 16.47 -2.53
C TRP A 87 10.21 16.70 -2.67
N VAL A 88 9.79 17.27 -3.80
CA VAL A 88 8.37 17.50 -4.11
C VAL A 88 7.62 16.19 -4.34
N GLU A 89 8.23 15.26 -5.07
CA GLU A 89 7.68 13.91 -5.28
C GLU A 89 7.61 13.14 -3.97
N LEU A 90 8.68 13.17 -3.17
CA LEU A 90 8.70 12.48 -1.87
C LEU A 90 7.63 13.04 -0.92
N LYS A 91 7.45 14.36 -0.89
CA LYS A 91 6.38 15.01 -0.13
C LYS A 91 5.00 14.54 -0.59
N SER A 92 4.80 14.36 -1.89
CA SER A 92 3.53 13.89 -2.46
C SER A 92 3.23 12.44 -2.05
N VAL A 93 4.24 11.57 -2.01
CA VAL A 93 4.10 10.20 -1.49
C VAL A 93 3.78 10.22 0.00
N MET A 94 4.50 11.02 0.79
CA MET A 94 4.29 11.13 2.24
C MET A 94 2.92 11.68 2.61
N GLN A 95 2.36 12.57 1.77
CA GLN A 95 1.00 13.08 1.93
C GLN A 95 -0.09 11.99 1.86
N MET A 96 0.19 10.89 1.16
CA MET A 96 -0.69 9.72 1.15
C MET A 96 -0.31 8.70 2.21
N LEU A 97 0.99 8.40 2.35
CA LEU A 97 1.49 7.36 3.25
C LEU A 97 1.17 7.64 4.72
N VAL A 98 1.43 8.87 5.19
CA VAL A 98 1.26 9.21 6.60
C VAL A 98 -0.20 9.09 7.06
N PRO A 99 -1.20 9.69 6.36
CA PRO A 99 -2.60 9.50 6.72
C PRO A 99 -3.06 8.04 6.66
N LEU A 100 -2.57 7.26 5.70
CA LEU A 100 -2.91 5.83 5.61
C LEU A 100 -2.30 5.01 6.75
N SER A 101 -1.05 5.28 7.14
CA SER A 101 -0.44 4.64 8.31
C SER A 101 -1.18 4.98 9.59
N ILE A 102 -1.58 6.24 9.76
CA ILE A 102 -2.42 6.67 10.90
C ILE A 102 -3.76 5.93 10.88
N TYR A 103 -4.38 5.77 9.71
CA TYR A 103 -5.61 5.01 9.56
C TYR A 103 -5.46 3.57 10.02
N ILE A 104 -4.40 2.86 9.61
CA ILE A 104 -4.15 1.47 10.04
C ILE A 104 -4.09 1.37 11.56
N VAL A 105 -3.38 2.29 12.21
CA VAL A 105 -3.31 2.34 13.68
C VAL A 105 -4.68 2.69 14.27
N ALA A 106 -5.40 3.64 13.69
CA ALA A 106 -6.73 4.05 14.13
C ALA A 106 -7.73 2.90 14.06
N VAL A 107 -7.69 2.04 13.03
CA VAL A 107 -8.59 0.89 12.89
C VAL A 107 -8.51 -0.04 14.11
N VAL A 108 -7.32 -0.22 14.69
CA VAL A 108 -7.12 -1.05 15.90
C VAL A 108 -7.88 -0.50 17.11
N TYR A 109 -7.97 0.83 17.24
CA TYR A 109 -8.54 1.48 18.43
C TYR A 109 -9.97 2.00 18.24
N LEU A 110 -10.31 2.44 17.04
CA LEU A 110 -11.57 3.11 16.70
C LEU A 110 -12.46 2.25 15.81
N GLY A 111 -12.00 1.09 15.35
CA GLY A 111 -12.72 0.28 14.37
C GLY A 111 -12.56 0.79 12.95
N LEU A 112 -12.97 -0.05 12.00
CA LEU A 112 -12.84 0.20 10.58
C LEU A 112 -13.74 1.35 10.11
N TYR A 113 -14.98 1.44 10.61
CA TYR A 113 -15.96 2.40 10.10
C TYR A 113 -15.63 3.83 10.48
N VAL A 114 -15.40 4.09 11.77
CA VAL A 114 -15.02 5.42 12.25
C VAL A 114 -13.71 5.89 11.63
N SER A 115 -12.70 5.00 11.58
CA SER A 115 -11.42 5.32 10.96
C SER A 115 -11.58 5.64 9.47
N SER A 116 -12.44 4.90 8.76
CA SER A 116 -12.71 5.12 7.34
C SER A 116 -13.44 6.43 7.11
N PHE A 117 -14.44 6.76 7.94
CA PHE A 117 -15.13 8.04 7.90
C PHE A 117 -14.14 9.21 8.01
N VAL A 118 -13.26 9.18 9.02
CA VAL A 118 -12.27 10.23 9.25
C VAL A 118 -11.28 10.32 8.08
N LEU A 119 -10.76 9.19 7.61
CA LEU A 119 -9.81 9.13 6.51
C LEU A 119 -10.42 9.71 5.22
N ILE A 120 -11.61 9.26 4.84
CA ILE A 120 -12.29 9.72 3.63
C ILE A 120 -12.59 11.22 3.73
N ALA A 121 -13.11 11.68 4.86
CA ALA A 121 -13.38 13.10 5.07
C ALA A 121 -12.10 13.94 4.96
N TYR A 122 -11.01 13.49 5.58
CA TYR A 122 -9.70 14.13 5.50
C TYR A 122 -9.19 14.22 4.06
N PHE A 123 -9.18 13.12 3.32
CA PHE A 123 -8.72 13.11 1.93
C PHE A 123 -9.57 13.98 1.02
N MET A 124 -10.88 13.93 1.17
CA MET A 124 -11.78 14.75 0.36
C MET A 124 -11.62 16.24 0.64
N LYS A 125 -11.38 16.64 1.90
CA LYS A 125 -11.16 18.04 2.26
C LYS A 125 -9.78 18.54 1.90
N VAL A 126 -8.74 17.83 2.30
CA VAL A 126 -7.35 18.29 2.24
C VAL A 126 -6.77 18.11 0.84
N HIS A 127 -6.98 16.94 0.23
CA HIS A 127 -6.39 16.61 -1.07
C HIS A 127 -7.37 16.85 -2.23
N GLY A 128 -8.64 16.49 -2.05
CA GLY A 128 -9.67 16.60 -3.09
C GLY A 128 -10.38 17.96 -3.19
N LYS A 129 -10.26 18.82 -2.16
CA LYS A 129 -10.93 20.13 -2.07
C LYS A 129 -12.44 20.08 -2.37
N PHE A 130 -13.10 18.97 -2.00
CA PHE A 130 -14.52 18.78 -2.25
C PHE A 130 -15.40 19.64 -1.33
N GLY A 131 -16.60 19.99 -1.82
CA GLY A 131 -17.63 20.67 -1.04
C GLY A 131 -18.13 19.83 0.14
N VAL A 132 -18.61 20.49 1.19
CA VAL A 132 -19.04 19.83 2.45
C VAL A 132 -20.06 18.72 2.21
N ILE A 133 -21.03 18.96 1.32
CA ILE A 133 -22.09 17.98 0.99
C ILE A 133 -21.49 16.70 0.42
N GLY A 134 -20.60 16.82 -0.58
CA GLY A 134 -19.93 15.66 -1.18
C GLY A 134 -19.04 14.93 -0.16
N THR A 135 -18.32 15.68 0.68
CA THR A 135 -17.52 15.08 1.76
C THR A 135 -18.38 14.25 2.71
N VAL A 136 -19.49 14.81 3.23
CA VAL A 136 -20.35 14.12 4.19
C VAL A 136 -21.01 12.90 3.54
N LEU A 137 -21.56 13.04 2.34
CA LEU A 137 -22.20 11.93 1.63
C LEU A 137 -21.26 10.76 1.42
N THR A 138 -20.03 11.00 0.97
CA THR A 138 -19.08 9.92 0.69
C THR A 138 -18.46 9.36 1.98
N SER A 139 -18.04 10.23 2.91
CA SER A 139 -17.40 9.77 4.16
C SER A 139 -18.33 8.97 5.06
N VAL A 140 -19.64 9.25 5.04
CA VAL A 140 -20.65 8.45 5.75
C VAL A 140 -21.15 7.29 4.89
N GLY A 141 -21.43 7.54 3.61
CA GLY A 141 -22.03 6.57 2.71
C GLY A 141 -21.14 5.36 2.44
N VAL A 142 -19.82 5.55 2.28
CA VAL A 142 -18.90 4.45 1.99
C VAL A 142 -18.78 3.46 3.16
N PRO A 143 -18.51 3.90 4.42
CA PRO A 143 -18.53 2.99 5.57
C PRO A 143 -19.88 2.30 5.79
N LEU A 144 -21.00 3.02 5.61
CA LEU A 144 -22.34 2.42 5.74
C LEU A 144 -22.61 1.37 4.65
N ALA A 145 -22.21 1.64 3.42
CA ALA A 145 -22.33 0.68 2.32
C ALA A 145 -21.48 -0.57 2.60
N ALA A 146 -20.25 -0.40 3.12
CA ALA A 146 -19.41 -1.51 3.55
C ALA A 146 -20.07 -2.32 4.68
N PHE A 147 -20.66 -1.65 5.68
CA PHE A 147 -21.42 -2.31 6.75
C PHE A 147 -22.58 -3.15 6.22
N MET A 148 -23.41 -2.57 5.33
CA MET A 148 -24.51 -3.29 4.69
C MET A 148 -24.03 -4.49 3.87
N LEU A 149 -23.00 -4.31 3.05
CA LEU A 149 -22.49 -5.37 2.18
C LEU A 149 -21.87 -6.52 2.99
N PHE A 150 -20.95 -6.20 3.91
CA PHE A 150 -20.19 -7.24 4.61
C PHE A 150 -20.97 -7.83 5.78
N GLU A 151 -21.54 -7.00 6.66
CA GLU A 151 -22.18 -7.54 7.86
C GLU A 151 -23.61 -7.99 7.61
N ARG A 152 -24.36 -7.27 6.76
CA ARG A 152 -25.78 -7.60 6.54
C ARG A 152 -26.00 -8.62 5.44
N TRP A 153 -25.25 -8.54 4.34
CA TRP A 153 -25.40 -9.49 3.23
C TRP A 153 -24.41 -10.65 3.31
N PHE A 154 -23.12 -10.38 3.50
CA PHE A 154 -22.12 -11.46 3.56
C PHE A 154 -21.97 -12.11 4.93
N LEU A 155 -22.55 -11.52 5.98
CA LEU A 155 -22.44 -11.98 7.38
C LEU A 155 -20.98 -12.13 7.84
N VAL A 156 -20.08 -11.29 7.30
CA VAL A 156 -18.66 -11.23 7.65
C VAL A 156 -18.45 -10.08 8.63
N PRO A 157 -18.02 -10.36 9.88
CA PRO A 157 -17.77 -9.30 10.86
C PRO A 157 -16.51 -8.50 10.47
N LEU A 158 -16.63 -7.18 10.42
CA LEU A 158 -15.48 -6.28 10.26
C LEU A 158 -14.97 -5.80 11.64
N PRO A 159 -13.72 -5.33 11.73
CA PRO A 159 -13.19 -4.78 12.98
C PRO A 159 -14.02 -3.59 13.47
N LYS A 160 -14.69 -3.77 14.62
CA LYS A 160 -15.52 -2.75 15.28
C LYS A 160 -14.77 -2.06 16.39
N GLY A 161 -15.01 -0.76 16.54
CA GLY A 161 -14.43 0.04 17.60
C GLY A 161 -15.38 0.22 18.79
N PRO A 162 -14.95 1.02 19.78
CA PRO A 162 -15.74 1.33 20.97
C PRO A 162 -17.08 1.99 20.63
N ILE A 163 -17.13 2.83 19.58
CA ILE A 163 -18.35 3.54 19.20
C ILE A 163 -19.39 2.55 18.68
N GLU A 164 -19.00 1.62 17.83
CA GLU A 164 -19.88 0.58 17.30
C GLU A 164 -20.37 -0.35 18.42
N GLN A 165 -19.48 -0.72 19.35
CA GLN A 165 -19.84 -1.51 20.53
C GLN A 165 -20.87 -0.80 21.42
N MET A 166 -20.74 0.52 21.62
CA MET A 166 -21.71 1.33 22.36
C MET A 166 -23.08 1.39 21.66
N LEU A 167 -23.09 1.34 20.33
CA LEU A 167 -24.32 1.32 19.52
C LEU A 167 -24.96 -0.08 19.45
N GLY A 168 -24.36 -1.08 20.11
CA GLY A 168 -24.84 -2.47 20.08
C GLY A 168 -24.68 -3.14 18.72
N LEU A 169 -23.77 -2.63 17.89
CA LEU A 169 -23.43 -3.19 16.59
C LEU A 169 -22.33 -4.24 16.74
#